data_AF-A0A162NTE6-F1
#
_entry.id   AF-A0A162NTE6-F1
#
_cell.length_a   1.000
_cell.length_b   1.000
_cell.length_c   1.000
_cell.angle_alpha   90.00
_cell.angle_beta   90.00
_cell.angle_gamma   90.00
#
_symmetry.space_group_name_H-M   'P 1'
#
loop_
_entity.id
_entity.type
_entity.pdbx_description
1 polymer ?
#
loop_
_entity_poly.entity_id
_entity_poly.type
_entity_poly.pdbx_seq_one_letter_code
_entity_poly.pdbx_strand_id
1 'polypeptide(L)'
;DGTVLVQVNQDREENYRFTEAARHDPFIKGVVGWVDLVAEDLAEQLQELKNLPQLKGFRHIAQAEPPDYLARKEIIKGIKELGKQGFTYDILVKPDQLEAAIELVKACPDQPFVLDHIAKPYIKAGKIEGWQKHMQEMGKLHNLSCKVSGIITEADWKHWTAEQIAPYLEITWEAFGAKRLLFGSDWPVCLVAGSYKQVVELAGGFVQALSSDEQADFWGGNAVRFYRL
;
A
#
# COMPACT_ATOMS: atom_id res chain seq x y z
N ASP A 1 -7.22 5.95 16.58
CA ASP A 1 -6.63 4.79 17.28
C ASP A 1 -5.15 4.57 17.00
N GLY A 2 -4.65 4.86 15.79
CA GLY A 2 -3.22 4.91 15.51
C GLY A 2 -2.91 5.06 14.02
N THR A 3 -1.63 4.99 13.66
CA THR A 3 -1.16 5.08 12.27
C THR A 3 -0.04 4.07 11.98
N VAL A 4 0.18 3.78 10.70
CA VAL A 4 1.37 3.09 10.20
C VAL A 4 2.24 4.12 9.48
N LEU A 5 3.49 4.25 9.91
CA LEU A 5 4.46 5.14 9.28
C LEU A 5 5.18 4.40 8.16
N VAL A 6 5.20 4.96 6.95
CA VAL A 6 5.75 4.30 5.75
C VAL A 6 6.98 5.06 5.25
N GLN A 7 8.04 4.32 4.89
CA GLN A 7 9.29 4.86 4.38
C GLN A 7 9.05 5.90 3.28
N VAL A 8 9.73 7.03 3.36
CA VAL A 8 9.69 8.14 2.42
C VAL A 8 10.91 8.10 1.50
N ASN A 9 12.03 7.55 1.96
CA ASN A 9 13.28 7.47 1.22
C ASN A 9 13.83 6.04 1.16
N GLN A 10 14.60 5.76 0.11
CA GLN A 10 15.31 4.49 -0.07
C GLN A 10 16.58 4.45 0.80
N ASP A 11 16.40 4.53 2.12
CA ASP A 11 17.44 4.68 3.13
C ASP A 11 17.20 3.71 4.30
N ARG A 12 18.21 2.88 4.60
CA ARG A 12 18.13 1.91 5.71
C ARG A 12 18.07 2.60 7.07
N GLU A 13 18.68 3.78 7.24
CA GLU A 13 18.66 4.50 8.51
C GLU A 13 17.25 4.96 8.89
N GLU A 14 16.36 5.13 7.91
CA GLU A 14 14.96 5.45 8.15
C GLU A 14 14.23 4.35 8.93
N ASN A 15 14.61 3.07 8.77
CA ASN A 15 14.04 1.97 9.54
C ASN A 15 14.25 2.20 11.04
N TYR A 16 15.46 2.59 11.44
CA TYR A 16 15.79 2.83 12.85
C TYR A 16 15.15 4.11 13.37
N ARG A 17 15.19 5.21 12.59
CA ARG A 17 14.54 6.48 12.99
C ARG A 17 13.04 6.32 13.20
N PHE A 18 12.36 5.61 12.29
CA PHE A 18 10.90 5.45 12.37
C PHE A 18 10.48 4.47 13.47
N THR A 19 11.24 3.39 13.66
CA THR A 19 10.95 2.46 14.77
C THR A 19 11.23 3.10 16.12
N GLU A 20 12.24 3.98 16.24
CA GLU A 20 12.47 4.77 17.45
C GLU A 20 11.34 5.75 17.72
N ALA A 21 10.86 6.47 16.70
CA ALA A 21 9.68 7.33 16.84
C ALA A 21 8.46 6.53 17.32
N ALA A 22 8.26 5.32 16.79
CA ALA A 22 7.17 4.44 17.21
C ALA A 22 7.31 3.86 18.63
N ARG A 23 8.53 3.80 19.18
CA ARG A 23 8.73 3.46 20.60
C ARG A 23 8.34 4.61 21.53
N HIS A 24 8.52 5.85 21.08
CA HIS A 24 8.21 7.03 21.87
C HIS A 24 6.76 7.49 21.75
N ASP A 25 6.12 7.26 20.61
CA ASP A 25 4.73 7.66 20.38
C ASP A 25 3.84 6.43 20.11
N PRO A 26 2.99 6.03 21.08
CA PRO A 26 2.09 4.89 20.92
C PRO A 26 1.01 5.12 19.85
N PHE A 27 0.88 6.34 19.30
CA PHE A 27 0.04 6.60 18.14
C PHE A 27 0.57 5.90 16.88
N ILE A 28 1.88 5.66 16.77
CA ILE A 28 2.48 4.91 15.66
C ILE A 28 2.47 3.41 16.02
N LYS A 29 1.62 2.65 15.33
CA LYS A 29 1.39 1.22 15.62
C LYS A 29 2.31 0.30 14.83
N GLY A 30 2.82 0.76 13.69
CA GLY A 30 3.71 0.00 12.84
C GLY A 30 4.52 0.89 11.92
N VAL A 31 5.61 0.32 11.42
CA VAL A 31 6.52 0.94 10.46
C VAL A 31 6.65 0.03 9.24
N VAL A 32 6.54 0.61 8.05
CA VAL A 32 6.93 -0.01 6.79
C VAL A 32 8.26 0.64 6.39
N GLY A 33 9.33 -0.14 6.42
CA GLY A 33 10.69 0.32 6.16
C GLY A 33 11.14 0.15 4.71
N TRP A 34 12.45 0.29 4.50
CA TRP A 34 13.13 0.03 3.24
C TRP A 34 14.32 -0.90 3.42
N VAL A 35 14.54 -1.79 2.45
CA VAL A 35 15.76 -2.59 2.29
C VAL A 35 16.11 -2.69 0.82
N ASP A 36 17.39 -2.91 0.52
CA ASP A 36 17.82 -3.28 -0.82
C ASP A 36 17.46 -4.75 -1.09
N LEU A 37 16.47 -4.97 -1.96
CA LEU A 37 15.96 -6.29 -2.30
C LEU A 37 16.97 -7.17 -3.05
N VAL A 38 18.03 -6.59 -3.59
CA VAL A 38 19.08 -7.33 -4.33
C VAL A 38 20.39 -7.46 -3.56
N ALA A 39 20.44 -6.97 -2.32
CA ALA A 39 21.61 -7.11 -1.46
C ALA A 39 21.95 -8.59 -1.22
N GLU A 40 23.25 -8.91 -1.30
CA GLU A 40 23.74 -10.28 -1.09
C GLU A 40 23.48 -10.77 0.33
N ASP A 41 23.56 -9.86 1.31
CA ASP A 41 23.35 -10.06 2.73
C ASP A 41 21.89 -9.77 3.18
N LEU A 42 20.93 -9.62 2.26
CA LEU A 42 19.53 -9.29 2.57
C LEU A 42 18.95 -10.18 3.68
N ALA A 43 19.19 -11.48 3.63
CA ALA A 43 18.67 -12.41 4.63
C ALA A 43 19.19 -12.11 6.04
N GLU A 44 20.46 -11.72 6.17
CA GLU A 44 21.11 -11.36 7.44
C GLU A 44 20.56 -10.02 7.94
N GLN A 45 20.46 -9.01 7.06
CA GLN A 45 19.84 -7.72 7.39
C GLN A 45 18.41 -7.89 7.91
N LEU A 46 17.61 -8.77 7.30
CA LEU A 46 16.24 -9.04 7.75
C LEU A 46 16.19 -9.74 9.10
N GLN A 47 17.14 -10.63 9.41
CA GLN A 47 17.24 -11.25 10.74
C GLN A 47 17.54 -10.20 11.82
N GLU A 48 18.43 -9.25 11.55
CA GLU A 48 18.70 -8.15 12.47
C GLU A 48 17.47 -7.27 12.68
N LEU A 49 16.80 -6.90 11.58
CA LEU A 49 15.63 -6.03 11.58
C LEU A 49 14.42 -6.63 12.29
N LYS A 50 14.34 -7.97 12.44
CA LYS A 50 13.31 -8.63 13.27
C LYS A 50 13.36 -8.22 14.75
N ASN A 51 14.50 -7.73 15.24
CA ASN A 51 14.61 -7.23 16.61
C ASN A 51 13.91 -5.88 16.80
N LEU A 52 13.35 -5.29 15.74
CA LEU A 52 12.53 -4.08 15.78
C LEU A 52 11.05 -4.45 15.68
N PRO A 53 10.32 -4.67 16.80
CA PRO A 53 8.96 -5.20 16.76
C PRO A 53 7.94 -4.26 16.10
N GLN A 54 8.25 -2.96 16.00
CA GLN A 54 7.44 -1.97 15.29
C GLN A 54 7.59 -2.09 13.77
N LEU A 55 8.66 -2.69 13.24
CA LEU A 55 8.87 -2.87 11.82
C LEU A 55 8.06 -4.07 11.31
N LYS A 56 7.06 -3.80 10.45
CA LYS A 56 6.06 -4.80 10.03
C LYS A 56 6.23 -5.25 8.59
N GLY A 57 6.88 -4.44 7.76
CA GLY A 57 7.05 -4.72 6.36
C GLY A 57 7.98 -3.75 5.68
N PHE A 58 8.06 -3.87 4.35
CA PHE A 58 8.94 -3.05 3.52
C PHE A 58 8.22 -2.54 2.28
N ARG A 59 8.75 -1.44 1.74
CA ARG A 59 8.32 -0.86 0.48
C ARG A 59 9.53 -0.45 -0.34
N HIS A 60 9.53 -0.69 -1.64
CA HIS A 60 10.45 -0.05 -2.59
C HIS A 60 9.70 0.99 -3.43
N ILE A 61 10.35 2.09 -3.84
CA ILE A 61 9.71 3.14 -4.66
C ILE A 61 9.69 2.70 -6.14
N ALA A 62 9.04 1.57 -6.43
CA ALA A 62 9.04 0.95 -7.75
C ALA A 62 8.39 1.83 -8.83
N GLN A 63 7.53 2.79 -8.47
CA GLN A 63 7.00 3.82 -9.38
C GLN A 63 8.05 4.70 -10.08
N ALA A 64 9.30 4.70 -9.60
CA ALA A 64 10.44 5.39 -10.19
C ALA A 64 11.33 4.46 -11.05
N GLU A 65 11.06 3.15 -11.03
CA GLU A 65 11.80 2.14 -11.76
C GLU A 65 11.16 1.85 -13.13
N PRO A 66 11.88 1.18 -14.06
CA PRO A 66 11.31 0.73 -15.32
C PRO A 66 10.08 -0.18 -15.14
N PRO A 67 9.14 -0.24 -16.11
CA PRO A 67 7.88 -0.97 -15.96
C PRO A 67 8.02 -2.47 -15.63
N ASP A 68 9.12 -3.10 -16.02
CA ASP A 68 9.39 -4.52 -15.80
C ASP A 68 10.02 -4.84 -14.42
N TYR A 69 10.40 -3.82 -13.65
CA TYR A 69 11.25 -3.97 -12.46
C TYR A 69 10.76 -5.05 -11.48
N LEU A 70 9.48 -5.04 -11.12
CA LEU A 70 8.92 -5.99 -10.14
C LEU A 70 8.88 -7.44 -10.64
N ALA A 71 8.91 -7.67 -11.96
CA ALA A 71 8.92 -9.00 -12.56
C ALA A 71 10.33 -9.60 -12.65
N ARG A 72 11.38 -8.81 -12.35
CA ARG A 72 12.76 -9.28 -12.43
C ARG A 72 13.04 -10.37 -11.39
N LYS A 73 13.85 -11.36 -11.78
CA LYS A 73 14.09 -12.57 -10.98
C LYS A 73 14.73 -12.26 -9.63
N GLU A 74 15.66 -11.31 -9.61
CA GLU A 74 16.35 -10.83 -8.44
C GLU A 74 15.40 -10.12 -7.45
N ILE A 75 14.44 -9.34 -7.97
CA ILE A 75 13.42 -8.68 -7.14
C ILE A 75 12.46 -9.72 -6.54
N ILE A 76 11.95 -10.64 -7.36
CA ILE A 76 11.11 -11.74 -6.88
C ILE A 76 11.85 -12.56 -5.81
N LYS A 77 13.15 -12.82 -5.98
CA LYS A 77 13.98 -13.53 -4.97
C LYS A 77 14.05 -12.74 -3.66
N GLY A 78 14.30 -11.44 -3.71
CA GLY A 78 14.32 -10.57 -2.52
C GLY A 78 12.99 -10.55 -1.79
N ILE A 79 11.88 -10.41 -2.52
CA ILE A 79 10.53 -10.42 -1.95
C ILE A 79 10.20 -11.76 -1.30
N LYS A 80 10.61 -12.89 -1.89
CA LYS A 80 10.46 -14.20 -1.24
C LYS A 80 11.20 -14.29 0.09
N GLU A 81 12.34 -13.62 0.20
CA GLU A 81 13.09 -13.58 1.45
C GLU A 81 12.36 -12.78 2.53
N LEU A 82 11.71 -11.66 2.18
CA LEU A 82 10.83 -10.94 3.11
C LEU A 82 9.74 -11.86 3.67
N GLY A 83 9.12 -12.66 2.80
CA GLY A 83 8.01 -13.55 3.15
C GLY A 83 8.42 -14.66 4.10
N LYS A 84 9.58 -15.30 3.86
CA LYS A 84 10.17 -16.29 4.79
C LYS A 84 10.42 -15.70 6.17
N GLN A 85 10.78 -14.42 6.21
CA GLN A 85 11.05 -13.69 7.44
C GLN A 85 9.74 -13.16 8.09
N GLY A 86 8.60 -13.26 7.41
CA GLY A 86 7.28 -12.90 7.95
C GLY A 86 6.95 -11.41 7.87
N PHE A 87 7.68 -10.65 7.05
CA PHE A 87 7.42 -9.24 6.78
C PHE A 87 6.37 -9.07 5.66
N THR A 88 5.58 -8.00 5.71
CA THR A 88 4.69 -7.62 4.61
C THR A 88 5.44 -6.85 3.52
N TYR A 89 4.84 -6.73 2.33
CA TYR A 89 5.35 -5.88 1.26
C TYR A 89 4.28 -4.96 0.68
N ASP A 90 4.64 -3.69 0.58
CA ASP A 90 3.78 -2.64 0.03
C ASP A 90 4.19 -2.36 -1.42
N ILE A 91 3.25 -2.52 -2.36
CA ILE A 91 3.49 -2.35 -3.80
C ILE A 91 3.12 -0.92 -4.20
N LEU A 92 4.14 -0.07 -4.42
CA LEU A 92 3.98 1.29 -4.92
C LEU A 92 4.35 1.39 -6.40
N VAL A 93 3.34 1.49 -7.26
CA VAL A 93 3.48 1.44 -8.73
C VAL A 93 2.56 2.44 -9.42
N LYS A 94 2.82 2.66 -10.71
CA LYS A 94 1.93 3.33 -11.67
C LYS A 94 1.17 2.32 -12.54
N PRO A 95 0.11 2.74 -13.26
CA PRO A 95 -0.69 1.86 -14.09
C PRO A 95 0.07 1.06 -15.16
N ASP A 96 1.16 1.61 -15.71
CA ASP A 96 2.00 0.95 -16.72
C ASP A 96 2.89 -0.17 -16.16
N GLN A 97 2.93 -0.35 -14.83
CA GLN A 97 3.74 -1.37 -14.16
C GLN A 97 2.88 -2.49 -13.55
N LEU A 98 1.55 -2.46 -13.77
CA LEU A 98 0.62 -3.39 -13.13
C LEU A 98 0.77 -4.82 -13.61
N GLU A 99 1.17 -5.03 -14.87
CA GLU A 99 1.48 -6.37 -15.38
C GLU A 99 2.62 -7.00 -14.56
N ALA A 100 3.72 -6.28 -14.36
CA ALA A 100 4.85 -6.75 -13.56
C ALA A 100 4.48 -6.95 -12.07
N ALA A 101 3.62 -6.10 -11.51
CA ALA A 101 3.11 -6.29 -10.15
C ALA A 101 2.25 -7.57 -10.02
N ILE A 102 1.41 -7.88 -11.01
CA ILE A 102 0.63 -9.13 -11.04
C ILE A 102 1.56 -10.34 -11.11
N GLU A 103 2.59 -10.29 -11.95
CA GLU A 103 3.59 -11.37 -12.05
C GLU A 103 4.32 -11.59 -10.72
N LEU A 104 4.74 -10.52 -10.04
CA LEU A 104 5.34 -10.58 -8.72
C LEU A 104 4.43 -11.29 -7.71
N VAL A 105 3.17 -10.86 -7.61
CA VAL A 105 2.23 -11.42 -6.62
C VAL A 105 1.97 -12.91 -6.91
N LYS A 106 1.82 -13.29 -8.19
CA LYS A 106 1.68 -14.69 -8.60
C LYS A 106 2.92 -15.53 -8.29
N ALA A 107 4.12 -14.95 -8.40
CA ALA A 107 5.37 -15.64 -8.13
C ALA A 107 5.64 -15.84 -6.62
N CYS A 108 4.93 -15.11 -5.76
CA CYS A 108 5.13 -15.06 -4.31
C CYS A 108 3.80 -15.29 -3.54
N PRO A 109 3.14 -16.45 -3.69
CA PRO A 109 1.80 -16.68 -3.11
C PRO A 109 1.76 -16.61 -1.58
N ASP A 110 2.87 -16.90 -0.90
CA ASP A 110 2.96 -16.87 0.56
C ASP A 110 3.34 -15.48 1.13
N GLN A 111 3.65 -14.52 0.27
CA GLN A 111 3.98 -13.15 0.68
C GLN A 111 2.69 -12.33 0.85
N PRO A 112 2.43 -11.72 2.02
CA PRO A 112 1.36 -10.76 2.18
C PRO A 112 1.71 -9.45 1.46
N PHE A 113 0.87 -9.06 0.51
CA PHE A 113 1.00 -7.83 -0.24
C PHE A 113 -0.11 -6.84 0.05
N VAL A 114 0.22 -5.56 -0.04
CA VAL A 114 -0.78 -4.49 -0.13
C VAL A 114 -0.45 -3.56 -1.29
N LEU A 115 -1.41 -3.32 -2.16
CA LEU A 115 -1.30 -2.38 -3.26
C LEU A 115 -1.50 -0.96 -2.74
N ASP A 116 -0.48 -0.11 -2.90
CA ASP A 116 -0.57 1.29 -2.49
C ASP A 116 -1.45 2.10 -3.44
N HIS A 117 -2.19 3.03 -2.85
CA HIS A 117 -2.92 4.11 -3.53
C HIS A 117 -3.78 3.66 -4.72
N ILE A 118 -4.46 2.52 -4.56
CA ILE A 118 -5.25 1.89 -5.63
C ILE A 118 -4.50 1.78 -6.97
N ALA A 119 -3.18 1.60 -6.96
CA ALA A 119 -2.33 1.58 -8.16
C ALA A 119 -2.29 2.88 -8.99
N LYS A 120 -2.59 4.02 -8.35
CA LYS A 120 -2.42 5.37 -8.91
C LYS A 120 -3.07 5.55 -10.30
N PRO A 121 -4.38 5.29 -10.45
CA PRO A 121 -5.06 5.46 -11.73
C PRO A 121 -4.92 6.90 -12.24
N TYR A 122 -4.96 7.09 -13.55
CA TYR A 122 -4.87 8.43 -14.14
C TYR A 122 -6.22 9.18 -14.05
N ILE A 123 -6.65 9.50 -12.83
CA ILE A 123 -7.97 10.09 -12.52
C ILE A 123 -8.14 11.44 -13.22
N LYS A 124 -7.10 12.29 -13.18
CA LYS A 124 -7.12 13.59 -13.88
C LYS A 124 -7.40 13.44 -15.39
N ALA A 125 -6.94 12.35 -16.00
CA ALA A 125 -7.15 12.06 -17.41
C ALA A 125 -8.44 11.25 -17.68
N GLY A 126 -9.21 10.89 -16.65
CA GLY A 126 -10.43 10.09 -16.78
C GLY A 126 -10.20 8.67 -17.31
N LYS A 127 -8.99 8.12 -17.20
CA LYS A 127 -8.67 6.79 -17.76
C LYS A 127 -8.99 5.69 -16.76
N ILE A 128 -9.96 4.84 -17.11
CA ILE A 128 -10.41 3.72 -16.27
C ILE A 128 -10.07 2.36 -16.87
N GLU A 129 -10.41 2.10 -18.14
CA GLU A 129 -10.49 0.74 -18.71
C GLU A 129 -9.23 -0.12 -18.51
N GLY A 130 -8.03 0.43 -18.74
CA GLY A 130 -6.78 -0.30 -18.58
C GLY A 130 -6.48 -0.63 -17.13
N TRP A 131 -6.63 0.36 -16.25
CA TRP A 131 -6.44 0.19 -14.81
C TRP A 131 -7.47 -0.79 -14.21
N GLN A 132 -8.74 -0.66 -14.60
CA GLN A 132 -9.83 -1.53 -14.13
C GLN A 132 -9.56 -3.00 -14.42
N LYS A 133 -9.10 -3.34 -15.63
CA LYS A 133 -8.77 -4.74 -15.99
C LYS A 133 -7.70 -5.31 -15.06
N HIS A 134 -6.65 -4.56 -14.77
CA HIS A 134 -5.60 -4.97 -13.85
C HIS A 134 -6.12 -5.09 -12.42
N MET A 135 -6.95 -4.16 -11.94
CA MET A 135 -7.56 -4.24 -10.61
C MET A 135 -8.44 -5.49 -10.47
N GLN A 136 -9.23 -5.82 -11.48
CA GLN A 136 -10.04 -7.05 -11.50
C GLN A 136 -9.19 -8.32 -11.49
N GLU A 137 -8.03 -8.32 -12.13
CA GLU A 137 -7.10 -9.45 -12.08
C GLU A 137 -6.40 -9.54 -10.72
N MET A 138 -5.91 -8.43 -10.20
CA MET A 138 -5.31 -8.32 -8.87
C MET A 138 -6.28 -8.72 -7.75
N GLY A 139 -7.57 -8.38 -7.90
CA GLY A 139 -8.63 -8.78 -6.98
C GLY A 139 -8.76 -10.30 -6.81
N LYS A 140 -8.36 -11.10 -7.81
CA LYS A 140 -8.37 -12.57 -7.74
C LYS A 140 -7.20 -13.15 -6.93
N LEU A 141 -6.18 -12.34 -6.62
CA LEU A 141 -4.99 -12.75 -5.89
C LEU A 141 -5.26 -12.63 -4.38
N HIS A 142 -5.47 -13.77 -3.71
CA HIS A 142 -5.93 -13.83 -2.33
C HIS A 142 -4.94 -13.24 -1.31
N ASN A 143 -3.64 -13.23 -1.62
CA ASN A 143 -2.58 -12.66 -0.81
C ASN A 143 -2.35 -11.15 -1.03
N LEU A 144 -3.18 -10.51 -1.85
CA LEU A 144 -3.10 -9.08 -2.15
C LEU A 144 -4.28 -8.32 -1.53
N SER A 145 -3.95 -7.39 -0.64
CA SER A 145 -4.84 -6.34 -0.15
C SER A 145 -4.66 -5.04 -0.95
N CYS A 146 -5.52 -4.05 -0.77
CA CYS A 146 -5.38 -2.75 -1.40
C CYS A 146 -5.64 -1.60 -0.42
N LYS A 147 -4.81 -0.56 -0.47
CA LYS A 147 -5.01 0.68 0.27
C LYS A 147 -5.82 1.66 -0.56
N VAL A 148 -6.95 2.10 0.02
CA VAL A 148 -7.72 3.26 -0.41
C VAL A 148 -7.06 4.49 0.20
N SER A 149 -6.09 5.05 -0.53
CA SER A 149 -5.25 6.17 -0.13
C SER A 149 -4.68 6.90 -1.35
N GLY A 150 -4.12 8.11 -1.19
CA GLY A 150 -3.41 8.82 -2.28
C GLY A 150 -4.25 9.12 -3.52
N ILE A 151 -5.58 9.11 -3.41
CA ILE A 151 -6.47 9.17 -4.58
C ILE A 151 -6.61 10.60 -5.10
N ILE A 152 -6.79 11.57 -4.19
CA ILE A 152 -6.99 12.97 -4.56
C ILE A 152 -5.77 13.59 -5.25
N THR A 153 -4.57 13.02 -5.05
CA THR A 153 -3.32 13.46 -5.68
C THR A 153 -3.14 12.94 -7.10
N GLU A 154 -3.93 11.94 -7.52
CA GLU A 154 -3.96 11.49 -8.92
C GLU A 154 -5.07 12.18 -9.75
N ALA A 155 -5.95 12.93 -9.07
CA ALA A 155 -6.97 13.77 -9.66
C ALA A 155 -6.44 15.18 -9.97
N ASP A 156 -7.32 16.10 -10.39
CA ASP A 156 -6.94 17.51 -10.47
C ASP A 156 -6.85 18.11 -9.05
N TRP A 157 -5.64 18.46 -8.63
CA TRP A 157 -5.36 18.90 -7.26
C TRP A 157 -6.19 20.09 -6.79
N LYS A 158 -6.74 20.90 -7.70
CA LYS A 158 -7.50 22.10 -7.36
C LYS A 158 -9.01 21.88 -7.43
N HIS A 159 -9.48 20.94 -8.25
CA HIS A 159 -10.90 20.84 -8.62
C HIS A 159 -11.44 19.41 -8.63
N TRP A 160 -10.76 18.45 -8.01
CA TRP A 160 -11.31 17.10 -7.86
C TRP A 160 -12.65 17.13 -7.13
N THR A 161 -13.53 16.19 -7.49
CA THR A 161 -14.82 16.00 -6.80
C THR A 161 -14.98 14.54 -6.40
N ALA A 162 -15.84 14.28 -5.41
CA ALA A 162 -16.13 12.91 -4.97
C ALA A 162 -16.74 12.07 -6.11
N GLU A 163 -17.58 12.68 -6.95
CA GLU A 163 -18.25 12.03 -8.08
C GLU A 163 -17.26 11.57 -9.15
N GLN A 164 -16.20 12.34 -9.40
CA GLN A 164 -15.13 11.93 -10.32
C GLN A 164 -14.34 10.73 -9.78
N ILE A 165 -14.19 10.64 -8.46
CA ILE A 165 -13.41 9.60 -7.78
C ILE A 165 -14.23 8.31 -7.58
N ALA A 166 -15.54 8.43 -7.39
CA ALA A 166 -16.42 7.31 -7.04
C ALA A 166 -16.26 6.07 -7.93
N PRO A 167 -16.17 6.15 -9.28
CA PRO A 167 -15.99 4.97 -10.12
C PRO A 167 -14.72 4.16 -9.79
N TYR A 168 -13.63 4.82 -9.40
CA TYR A 168 -12.38 4.15 -9.02
C TYR A 168 -12.52 3.44 -7.66
N LEU A 169 -13.25 4.03 -6.73
CA LEU A 169 -13.54 3.41 -5.43
C LEU A 169 -14.46 2.21 -5.58
N GLU A 170 -15.50 2.30 -6.41
CA GLU A 170 -16.43 1.22 -6.72
C GLU A 170 -15.71 0.02 -7.36
N ILE A 171 -14.89 0.26 -8.40
CA ILE A 171 -14.08 -0.80 -9.03
C ILE A 171 -13.12 -1.46 -8.01
N THR A 172 -12.53 -0.65 -7.13
CA THR A 172 -11.63 -1.16 -6.08
C THR A 172 -12.39 -2.01 -5.07
N TRP A 173 -13.60 -1.59 -4.68
CA TRP A 173 -14.52 -2.36 -3.83
C TRP A 173 -14.86 -3.71 -4.44
N GLU A 174 -15.33 -3.71 -5.69
CA GLU A 174 -15.74 -4.91 -6.40
C GLU A 174 -14.59 -5.91 -6.55
N ALA A 175 -13.37 -5.42 -6.77
CA ALA A 175 -12.19 -6.26 -6.94
C ALA A 175 -11.69 -6.90 -5.64
N PHE A 176 -11.63 -6.13 -4.54
CA PHE A 176 -10.97 -6.57 -3.30
C PHE A 176 -11.93 -7.05 -2.22
N GLY A 177 -13.10 -6.41 -2.14
CA GLY A 177 -14.10 -6.60 -1.10
C GLY A 177 -13.69 -6.07 0.27
N ALA A 178 -14.65 -6.09 1.20
CA ALA A 178 -14.53 -5.49 2.53
C ALA A 178 -13.33 -5.96 3.35
N LYS A 179 -12.92 -7.22 3.21
CA LYS A 179 -11.89 -7.86 4.05
C LYS A 179 -10.46 -7.59 3.61
N ARG A 180 -10.26 -6.85 2.51
CA ARG A 180 -8.93 -6.59 1.92
C ARG A 180 -8.70 -5.13 1.56
N LEU A 181 -9.60 -4.23 1.95
CA LEU A 181 -9.43 -2.79 1.74
C LEU A 181 -9.03 -2.08 3.03
N LEU A 182 -7.95 -1.31 2.96
CA LEU A 182 -7.40 -0.55 4.07
C LEU A 182 -7.53 0.94 3.78
N PHE A 183 -7.99 1.72 4.75
CA PHE A 183 -7.86 3.18 4.66
C PHE A 183 -6.40 3.62 4.83
N GLY A 184 -6.01 4.68 4.10
CA GLY A 184 -4.81 5.46 4.39
C GLY A 184 -4.97 6.91 3.94
N SER A 185 -4.44 7.85 4.71
CA SER A 185 -4.56 9.28 4.39
C SER A 185 -3.58 9.76 3.32
N ASP A 186 -2.43 9.08 3.19
CA ASP A 186 -1.27 9.55 2.43
C ASP A 186 -0.75 10.93 2.90
N TRP A 187 -0.93 11.25 4.18
CA TRP A 187 -0.40 12.48 4.78
C TRP A 187 1.13 12.36 4.96
N PRO A 188 1.92 13.43 4.72
CA PRO A 188 1.50 14.78 4.34
C PRO A 188 1.34 15.01 2.83
N VAL A 189 1.58 14.00 1.99
CA VAL A 189 1.52 14.13 0.51
C VAL A 189 0.14 14.60 0.06
N CYS A 190 -0.94 14.12 0.69
CA CYS A 190 -2.31 14.53 0.38
C CYS A 190 -2.51 16.06 0.38
N LEU A 191 -1.72 16.81 1.16
CA LEU A 191 -1.83 18.26 1.32
C LEU A 191 -1.59 19.06 0.04
N VAL A 192 -1.01 18.46 -1.01
CA VAL A 192 -0.89 19.11 -2.33
C VAL A 192 -2.23 19.24 -3.05
N ALA A 193 -3.22 18.40 -2.70
CA ALA A 193 -4.53 18.34 -3.33
C ALA A 193 -5.70 18.56 -2.36
N GLY A 194 -5.49 18.39 -1.05
CA GLY A 194 -6.55 18.57 -0.07
C GLY A 194 -6.11 18.31 1.38
N SER A 195 -6.96 18.68 2.33
CA SER A 195 -6.70 18.45 3.75
C SER A 195 -6.89 16.98 4.16
N TYR A 196 -6.26 16.59 5.26
CA TYR A 196 -6.51 15.29 5.90
C TYR A 196 -8.01 15.04 6.14
N LYS A 197 -8.74 16.08 6.60
CA LYS A 197 -10.19 16.01 6.83
C LYS A 197 -10.95 15.65 5.56
N GLN A 198 -10.64 16.29 4.43
CA GLN A 198 -11.29 15.99 3.14
C GLN A 198 -11.02 14.55 2.68
N VAL A 199 -9.81 14.02 2.91
CA VAL A 199 -9.50 12.62 2.59
C VAL A 199 -10.34 11.65 3.44
N VAL A 200 -10.48 11.93 4.75
CA VAL A 200 -11.31 11.13 5.64
C VAL A 200 -12.80 11.23 5.27
N GLU A 201 -13.29 12.42 4.93
CA GLU A 201 -14.69 12.62 4.51
C GLU A 201 -14.99 11.88 3.19
N LEU A 202 -14.08 11.92 2.21
CA LEU A 202 -14.20 11.17 0.96
C LEU A 202 -14.28 9.67 1.21
N ALA A 203 -13.36 9.13 2.03
CA ALA A 203 -13.37 7.70 2.37
C ALA A 203 -14.61 7.32 3.20
N GLY A 204 -15.05 8.19 4.11
CA GLY A 204 -16.26 8.01 4.92
C GLY A 204 -17.53 7.97 4.09
N GLY A 205 -17.66 8.85 3.10
CA GLY A 205 -18.79 8.82 2.16
C GLY A 205 -18.85 7.51 1.36
N PHE A 206 -17.69 6.98 0.96
CA PHE A 206 -17.59 5.71 0.25
C PHE A 206 -18.03 4.50 1.09
N VAL A 207 -17.62 4.43 2.36
CA VAL A 207 -17.96 3.28 3.23
C VAL A 207 -19.28 3.43 3.98
N GLN A 208 -19.97 4.56 3.86
CA GLN A 208 -21.19 4.86 4.62
C GLN A 208 -22.30 3.84 4.41
N ALA A 209 -22.40 3.26 3.21
CA ALA A 209 -23.42 2.27 2.86
C ALA A 209 -23.09 0.85 3.36
N LEU A 210 -21.89 0.62 3.89
CA LEU A 210 -21.45 -0.69 4.36
C LEU A 210 -21.93 -0.98 5.78
N SER A 211 -21.92 -2.26 6.17
CA SER A 211 -22.21 -2.63 7.55
C SER A 211 -21.17 -2.09 8.54
N SER A 212 -21.54 -1.99 9.82
CA SER A 212 -20.62 -1.50 10.86
C SER A 212 -19.33 -2.33 10.96
N ASP A 213 -19.42 -3.64 10.74
CA ASP A 213 -18.25 -4.53 10.75
C ASP A 213 -17.32 -4.29 9.56
N GLU A 214 -17.89 -4.07 8.37
CA GLU A 214 -17.11 -3.76 7.16
C GLU A 214 -16.46 -2.38 7.27
N GLN A 215 -17.14 -1.40 7.84
CA GLN A 215 -16.57 -0.09 8.12
C GLN A 215 -15.42 -0.21 9.13
N ALA A 216 -15.59 -0.95 10.22
CA ALA A 216 -14.54 -1.17 11.22
C ALA A 216 -13.31 -1.87 10.60
N ASP A 217 -13.54 -2.85 9.72
CA ASP A 217 -12.47 -3.51 8.98
C ASP A 217 -11.73 -2.54 8.05
N PHE A 218 -12.46 -1.72 7.29
CA PHE A 218 -11.87 -0.73 6.40
C PHE A 218 -11.03 0.33 7.14
N TRP A 219 -11.55 0.86 8.24
CA TRP A 219 -10.90 1.93 9.01
C TRP A 219 -9.67 1.47 9.79
N GLY A 220 -9.53 0.17 10.07
CA GLY A 220 -8.35 -0.32 10.76
C GLY A 220 -8.25 -1.83 10.94
N GLY A 221 -9.37 -2.57 11.00
CA GLY A 221 -9.34 -4.01 11.26
C GLY A 221 -8.51 -4.79 10.23
N ASN A 222 -8.60 -4.42 8.95
CA ASN A 222 -7.77 -5.00 7.88
C ASN A 222 -6.28 -4.66 8.06
N ALA A 223 -5.96 -3.42 8.45
CA ALA A 223 -4.58 -3.01 8.70
C ALA A 223 -3.95 -3.76 9.87
N VAL A 224 -4.70 -3.92 10.97
CA VAL A 224 -4.27 -4.68 12.15
C VAL A 224 -3.95 -6.12 11.78
N ARG A 225 -4.83 -6.79 11.02
CA ARG A 225 -4.60 -8.17 10.57
C ARG A 225 -3.43 -8.28 9.59
N PHE A 226 -3.35 -7.37 8.63
CA PHE A 226 -2.30 -7.40 7.60
C PHE A 226 -0.91 -7.17 8.19
N TYR A 227 -0.73 -6.09 8.94
CA TYR A 227 0.57 -5.68 9.50
C TYR A 227 0.87 -6.32 10.87
N ARG A 228 -0.05 -7.11 11.46
CA ARG A 228 0.12 -7.73 12.79
C ARG A 228 0.45 -6.68 13.86
N LEU A 229 -0.44 -5.68 13.95
CA LEU A 229 -0.35 -4.54 14.87
C LEU A 229 -0.85 -4.88 16.27
#